data_AF-A0A7V1LQN6-F1
#
_entry.id   AF-A0A7V1LQN6-F1
#
_cell.length_a   1.000
_cell.length_b   1.000
_cell.length_c   1.000
_cell.angle_alpha   90.00
_cell.angle_beta   90.00
_cell.angle_gamma   90.00
#
_symmetry.space_group_name_H-M   'P 1'
#
loop_
_entity.id
_entity.type
_entity.pdbx_description
1 polymer ?
#
loop_
_entity_poly.entity_id
_entity_poly.type
_entity_poly.pdbx_seq_one_letter_code
_entity_poly.pdbx_strand_id
1 'polypeptide(L)'
;MGNWNEKATYLSLGQKHVLALAMVLSKEPEFLILDEPTAGLDDKNVDIVIDIISKLKNKIELSILLIEHRAEEIRSLADRRVEIDGGKLL
;
A
#
# COMPACT_ATOMS: atom_id res chain seq x y z
N MET A 1 -17.75 -3.45 -10.41
CA MET A 1 -17.86 -3.43 -8.94
C MET A 1 -18.00 -4.87 -8.47
N GLY A 2 -17.13 -5.31 -7.55
CA GLY A 2 -17.00 -6.73 -7.17
C GLY A 2 -18.16 -7.26 -6.33
N ASN A 3 -18.31 -8.59 -6.31
CA ASN A 3 -19.28 -9.27 -5.46
C ASN A 3 -18.77 -9.28 -4.01
N TRP A 4 -19.36 -8.45 -3.15
CA TRP A 4 -18.93 -8.27 -1.75
C TRP A 4 -19.16 -9.50 -0.85
N ASN A 5 -19.84 -10.55 -1.36
CA ASN A 5 -20.08 -11.81 -0.64
C ASN A 5 -19.12 -12.94 -1.02
N GLU A 6 -18.07 -12.65 -1.80
CA GLU A 6 -17.07 -13.64 -2.18
C GLU A 6 -16.15 -13.99 -1.00
N LYS A 7 -15.90 -15.28 -0.77
CA LYS A 7 -14.98 -15.70 0.29
C LYS A 7 -13.57 -15.21 -0.05
N ALA A 8 -12.85 -14.71 0.96
CA ALA A 8 -11.47 -14.23 0.79
C ALA A 8 -10.53 -15.25 0.12
N THR A 9 -10.82 -16.55 0.25
CA THR A 9 -10.08 -17.63 -0.42
C THR A 9 -10.09 -17.55 -1.94
N TYR A 10 -11.16 -17.05 -2.55
CA TYR A 10 -11.32 -16.94 -4.01
C TYR A 10 -10.77 -15.64 -4.59
N LEU A 11 -10.41 -14.68 -3.73
CA LEU A 11 -9.81 -13.42 -4.16
C LEU A 11 -8.41 -13.64 -4.73
N SER A 12 -8.08 -12.91 -5.80
CA SER A 12 -6.72 -12.79 -6.30
C SER A 12 -5.81 -12.18 -5.22
N LEU A 13 -4.49 -12.30 -5.37
CA LEU A 13 -3.53 -11.73 -4.43
C LEU A 13 -3.73 -10.20 -4.28
N GLY A 14 -3.87 -9.49 -5.39
CA GLY A 14 -4.16 -8.05 -5.39
C GLY A 14 -5.49 -7.71 -4.69
N GLN A 15 -6.54 -8.49 -4.91
CA GLN A 15 -7.81 -8.30 -4.20
C GLN A 15 -7.68 -8.55 -2.69
N LYS A 16 -6.87 -9.54 -2.28
CA LYS A 16 -6.55 -9.79 -0.87
C LYS A 16 -5.77 -8.62 -0.25
N HIS A 17 -4.82 -8.03 -0.98
CA HIS A 17 -4.08 -6.85 -0.51
C HIS A 17 -5.03 -5.65 -0.31
N VAL A 18 -5.91 -5.39 -1.27
CA VAL A 18 -6.91 -4.31 -1.16
C VAL A 18 -7.86 -4.56 0.02
N LEU A 19 -8.32 -5.80 0.23
CA LEU A 19 -9.14 -6.16 1.38
C LEU A 19 -8.39 -5.97 2.71
N ALA A 20 -7.13 -6.40 2.79
CA ALA A 20 -6.29 -6.22 3.98
C ALA A 20 -6.11 -4.73 4.32
N LEU A 21 -5.80 -3.91 3.32
CA LEU A 21 -5.67 -2.48 3.48
C LEU A 21 -6.99 -1.85 3.95
N ALA A 22 -8.12 -2.21 3.33
CA ALA A 22 -9.44 -1.73 3.75
C ALA A 22 -9.78 -2.12 5.20
N MET A 23 -9.45 -3.34 5.64
CA MET A 23 -9.64 -3.78 7.01
C MET A 23 -8.85 -2.92 8.00
N VAL A 24 -7.59 -2.61 7.71
CA VAL A 24 -6.75 -1.75 8.57
C VAL A 24 -7.31 -0.32 8.61
N LEU A 25 -7.66 0.25 7.45
CA LEU A 25 -8.18 1.61 7.37
C LEU A 25 -9.54 1.79 8.05
N SER A 26 -10.35 0.73 8.13
CA SER A 26 -11.62 0.76 8.87
C SER A 26 -11.47 1.06 10.37
N LYS A 27 -10.25 0.99 10.90
CA LYS A 27 -9.91 1.36 12.28
C LYS A 27 -9.54 2.81 12.46
N GLU A 28 -9.57 3.61 11.39
CA GLU A 28 -9.20 5.03 11.40
C GLU A 28 -7.83 5.26 12.05
N PRO A 29 -6.76 4.56 11.61
CA PRO A 29 -5.44 4.72 12.20
C PRO A 29 -4.88 6.12 11.91
N GLU A 30 -4.08 6.64 12.83
CA GLU A 30 -3.29 7.86 12.62
C GLU A 30 -1.95 7.57 11.93
N PHE A 31 -1.49 6.31 12.00
CA PHE A 31 -0.24 5.85 11.41
C PHE A 31 -0.38 4.47 10.75
N LEU A 32 0.12 4.34 9.52
CA LEU A 32 0.08 3.11 8.74
C LEU A 32 1.49 2.71 8.30
N ILE A 33 1.86 1.46 8.54
CA ILE A 33 3.09 0.84 8.02
C ILE A 33 2.70 -0.12 6.91
N LEU A 34 3.28 0.06 5.73
CA LEU A 34 3.12 -0.83 4.59
C LEU A 34 4.48 -1.43 4.25
N ASP A 35 4.61 -2.72 4.48
CA ASP A 35 5.81 -3.50 4.18
C ASP A 35 5.62 -4.23 2.84
N GLU A 36 6.36 -3.79 1.82
CA GLU A 36 6.30 -4.27 0.44
C GLU A 36 4.87 -4.49 -0.10
N PRO A 37 3.95 -3.50 -0.02
CA PRO A 37 2.56 -3.69 -0.44
C PRO A 37 2.37 -4.04 -1.92
N THR A 38 3.39 -3.76 -2.76
CA THR A 38 3.39 -4.09 -4.18
C THR A 38 4.02 -5.44 -4.53
N ALA A 39 4.56 -6.18 -3.54
CA ALA A 39 5.23 -7.45 -3.77
C ALA A 39 4.28 -8.48 -4.44
N GLY A 40 4.78 -9.11 -5.51
CA GLY A 40 4.06 -10.14 -6.25
C GLY A 40 2.86 -9.64 -7.07
N LEU A 41 2.67 -8.33 -7.19
CA LEU A 41 1.64 -7.73 -8.05
C LEU A 41 2.17 -7.48 -9.47
N ASP A 42 1.28 -7.62 -10.45
CA ASP A 42 1.52 -7.12 -11.81
C ASP A 42 1.37 -5.58 -11.86
N ASP A 43 1.88 -4.96 -12.92
CA ASP A 43 1.94 -3.49 -13.05
C ASP A 43 0.56 -2.83 -12.89
N LYS A 44 -0.50 -3.46 -13.41
CA LYS A 44 -1.86 -2.96 -13.28
C LYS A 44 -2.33 -2.94 -11.82
N ASN A 45 -2.01 -3.96 -11.05
CA ASN A 45 -2.37 -4.02 -9.63
C ASN A 45 -1.48 -3.09 -8.78
N VAL A 46 -0.23 -2.86 -9.17
CA VAL A 46 0.64 -1.83 -8.57
C VAL A 46 0.00 -0.44 -8.72
N ASP A 47 -0.46 -0.08 -9.92
CA ASP A 47 -1.14 1.20 -10.17
C ASP A 47 -2.36 1.41 -9.26
N ILE A 48 -3.12 0.34 -9.00
CA ILE A 48 -4.27 0.37 -8.09
C ILE A 48 -3.82 0.66 -6.65
N VAL A 49 -2.75 0.01 -6.18
CA VAL A 49 -2.20 0.27 -4.83
C VAL A 49 -1.71 1.71 -4.72
N ILE A 50 -1.00 2.22 -5.71
CA ILE A 50 -0.52 3.61 -5.77
C ILE A 50 -1.69 4.60 -5.70
N ASP A 51 -2.73 4.40 -6.50
CA ASP A 51 -3.93 5.25 -6.49
C ASP A 51 -4.64 5.24 -5.12
N ILE A 52 -4.72 4.07 -4.46
CA ILE A 52 -5.29 3.97 -3.11
C ILE A 52 -4.45 4.77 -2.11
N ILE A 53 -3.14 4.55 -2.05
CA ILE A 53 -2.25 5.25 -1.10
C ILE A 53 -2.30 6.77 -1.33
N SER A 54 -2.28 7.21 -2.59
CA SER A 54 -2.40 8.62 -2.97
C SER A 54 -3.72 9.24 -2.48
N LYS A 55 -4.83 8.52 -2.58
CA LYS A 55 -6.14 8.97 -2.07
C LYS A 55 -6.17 9.05 -0.55
N LEU A 56 -5.51 8.13 0.15
CA LEU A 56 -5.46 8.11 1.62
C LEU A 56 -4.70 9.30 2.17
N LYS A 57 -3.52 9.59 1.59
CA LYS A 57 -2.69 10.74 1.92
C LYS A 57 -3.46 12.08 1.84
N ASN A 58 -4.37 12.21 0.88
CA ASN A 58 -5.10 13.45 0.62
C ASN A 58 -6.37 13.64 1.48
N LYS A 59 -6.85 12.60 2.17
CA LYS A 59 -8.18 12.62 2.81
C LYS A 59 -8.17 12.52 4.33
N ILE A 60 -7.07 12.11 4.94
CA ILE A 60 -6.99 11.73 6.36
C ILE A 60 -5.73 12.37 6.95
N GLU A 61 -5.74 12.73 8.23
CA GLU A 61 -4.52 12.99 9.03
C GLU A 61 -3.77 11.65 9.26
N LEU A 62 -3.41 10.96 8.18
CA LEU A 62 -2.78 9.66 8.19
C LEU A 62 -1.32 9.80 7.78
N SER A 63 -0.43 9.45 8.70
CA SER A 63 1.00 9.29 8.40
C SER A 63 1.27 7.89 7.86
N ILE A 64 2.04 7.77 6.78
CA ILE A 64 2.33 6.50 6.13
C ILE A 64 3.84 6.27 6.07
N LEU A 65 4.30 5.13 6.59
CA LEU A 65 5.63 4.59 6.32
C LEU A 65 5.49 3.49 5.28
N LEU A 66 6.08 3.71 4.11
CA LEU A 66 6.07 2.78 2.99
C LEU A 66 7.48 2.20 2.81
N ILE A 67 7.60 0.88 2.87
CA ILE A 67 8.83 0.13 2.66
C ILE A 67 8.69 -0.59 1.32
N GLU A 68 9.58 -0.29 0.38
CA GLU A 68 9.51 -0.83 -0.98
C GLU A 68 10.90 -1.04 -1.56
N HIS A 69 11.09 -2.16 -2.26
CA HIS A 69 12.27 -2.41 -3.08
C HIS A 69 12.16 -1.75 -4.46
N ARG A 70 10.93 -1.55 -4.97
CA ARG A 70 10.65 -0.89 -6.26
C ARG A 70 10.47 0.62 -6.09
N ALA A 71 11.45 1.27 -5.47
CA ALA A 71 11.35 2.68 -5.02
C ALA A 71 11.01 3.69 -6.14
N GLU A 72 11.31 3.38 -7.40
CA GLU A 72 11.05 4.29 -8.51
C GLU A 72 9.56 4.35 -8.90
N GLU A 73 8.83 3.25 -8.75
CA GLU A 73 7.42 3.15 -9.11
C GLU A 73 6.52 3.88 -8.12
N ILE A 74 6.86 3.79 -6.84
CA ILE A 74 6.15 4.45 -5.74
C ILE A 74 6.70 5.84 -5.41
N ARG A 75 7.70 6.32 -6.17
CA ARG A 75 8.42 7.57 -5.90
C ARG A 75 7.48 8.77 -5.77
N SER A 76 6.42 8.80 -6.56
CA SER A 76 5.43 9.88 -6.59
C SER A 76 4.60 9.99 -5.30
N LEU A 77 4.55 8.94 -4.48
CA LEU A 77 3.79 8.90 -3.24
C LEU A 77 4.55 9.55 -2.07
N ALA A 78 5.88 9.46 -2.08
CA ALA A 78 6.72 9.79 -0.94
C ALA A 78 6.93 11.31 -0.80
N ASP A 79 6.58 11.86 0.37
CA ASP A 79 6.99 13.23 0.75
C ASP A 79 8.48 13.29 1.12
N ARG A 80 8.99 12.18 1.68
CA ARG A 80 10.38 12.02 2.10
C ARG A 80 10.84 10.61 1.72
N ARG A 81 12.08 10.51 1.25
CA ARG A 81 12.74 9.24 0.97
C ARG A 81 13.91 9.07 1.91
N VAL A 82 14.08 7.85 2.38
CA VAL A 82 15.21 7.39 3.19
C VAL A 82 15.70 6.11 2.52
N GLU A 83 17.01 5.98 2.35
CA GLU A 83 17.63 4.78 1.81
C GLU A 83 18.38 4.06 2.93
N ILE A 84 18.29 2.74 2.95
CA ILE A 84 18.96 1.90 3.95
C ILE A 84 19.85 0.91 3.21
N ASP A 85 21.12 0.89 3.56
CA ASP A 85 22.09 -0.10 3.09
C ASP A 85 22.91 -0.66 4.26
N GLY A 86 23.06 -1.97 4.32
CA GLY A 86 23.78 -2.65 5.40
C GLY A 86 23.31 -2.30 6.83
N GLY A 87 22.02 -1.99 7.00
CA GLY A 87 21.44 -1.57 8.29
C GLY A 87 21.76 -0.14 8.71
N LYS A 88 22.26 0.71 7.79
CA LYS A 88 22.54 2.12 8.01
C LYS A 88 21.70 2.99 7.09
N LEU A 89 21.28 4.13 7.61
CA LEU A 89 20.63 5.19 6.83
C LEU A 89 21.69 5.89 5.98
N LEU A 90 21.40 6.06 4.69
CA LEU A 90 22.24 6.79 3.73
C LEU A 90 21.80 8.26 3.59
#